data_AF-A0A537QHB8-F1
#
_entry.id   AF-A0A537QHB8-F1
#
_cell.length_a   1.000
_cell.length_b   1.000
_cell.length_c   1.000
_cell.angle_alpha   90.00
_cell.angle_beta   90.00
_cell.angle_gamma   90.00
#
_symmetry.space_group_name_H-M   'P 1'
#
loop_
_entity.id
_entity.type
_entity.pdbx_description
1 polymer ?
#
loop_
_entity_poly.entity_id
_entity_poly.type
_entity_poly.pdbx_seq_one_letter_code
_entity_poly.pdbx_strand_id
1 'polypeptide(L)'
;DPRSWSHIRVATKYPEITRRHFAARGVQAECIKLNGAVELAPKLGLCRHIVDLVQTGATLTANGLVEIEHIAEITSRLIVNRPALKTRPEEVGRWIERFRGTVEGGGKSAARAAAASD
;
A
#
# COMPACT_ATOMS: atom_id res chain seq x y z
N ASP A 1 7.83 -13.15 16.29
CA ASP A 1 8.35 -11.78 16.24
C ASP A 1 9.02 -11.58 14.88
N PRO A 2 8.56 -10.65 14.04
CA PRO A 2 9.18 -10.40 12.75
C PRO A 2 10.67 -10.09 12.84
N ARG A 3 11.14 -9.50 13.94
CA ARG A 3 12.53 -9.08 14.14
C ARG A 3 13.54 -10.22 14.25
N SER A 4 13.09 -11.43 14.59
CA SER A 4 13.96 -12.60 14.78
C SER A 4 14.09 -13.49 13.54
N TRP A 5 13.46 -13.11 12.42
CA TRP A 5 13.47 -13.93 11.21
C TRP A 5 14.80 -13.85 10.47
N SER A 6 15.26 -14.98 9.94
CA SER A 6 16.33 -15.06 8.94
C SER A 6 15.79 -15.31 7.53
N HIS A 7 14.64 -15.98 7.44
CA HIS A 7 13.94 -16.30 6.22
C HIS A 7 12.42 -16.23 6.41
N ILE A 8 11.70 -15.79 5.39
CA ILE A 8 10.24 -15.75 5.38
C ILE A 8 9.69 -16.14 4.01
N ARG A 9 8.65 -16.97 4.00
CA ARG A 9 7.83 -17.25 2.82
C ARG A 9 6.52 -16.46 2.90
N VAL A 10 6.24 -15.66 1.88
CA VAL A 10 5.17 -14.65 1.90
C VAL A 10 4.41 -14.59 0.58
N ALA A 11 3.08 -14.57 0.66
CA ALA A 11 2.24 -14.30 -0.51
C ALA A 11 1.98 -12.80 -0.66
N THR A 12 2.14 -12.26 -1.87
CA THR A 12 1.97 -10.83 -2.11
C THR A 12 1.71 -10.50 -3.58
N LYS A 13 1.01 -9.39 -3.82
CA LYS A 13 0.96 -8.74 -5.14
C LYS A 13 2.23 -7.92 -5.43
N TYR A 14 3.02 -7.61 -4.41
CA TYR A 14 4.12 -6.63 -4.43
C TYR A 14 5.47 -7.26 -4.08
N PRO A 15 5.97 -8.23 -4.87
CA PRO A 15 7.17 -9.01 -4.52
C PRO A 15 8.42 -8.14 -4.39
N GLU A 16 8.53 -7.06 -5.18
CA GLU A 16 9.73 -6.20 -5.14
C GLU A 16 9.80 -5.37 -3.85
N ILE A 17 8.70 -4.70 -3.49
CA ILE A 17 8.63 -3.91 -2.25
C ILE A 17 8.82 -4.84 -1.04
N THR A 18 8.20 -6.03 -1.08
CA THR A 18 8.31 -7.03 -0.02
C THR A 18 9.74 -7.51 0.16
N ARG A 19 10.43 -7.91 -0.93
CA ARG A 19 11.84 -8.31 -0.85
C ARG A 19 12.72 -7.20 -0.32
N ARG A 20 12.55 -5.97 -0.82
CA ARG A 20 13.34 -4.82 -0.37
C ARG A 20 13.14 -4.53 1.12
N HIS A 21 11.90 -4.59 1.61
CA HIS A 21 11.57 -4.38 3.01
C HIS A 21 12.31 -5.36 3.93
N PHE A 22 12.22 -6.66 3.64
CA PHE A 22 12.87 -7.69 4.45
C PHE A 22 14.40 -7.71 4.28
N ALA A 23 14.91 -7.46 3.07
CA ALA A 23 16.35 -7.39 2.80
C ALA A 23 17.04 -6.25 3.55
N ALA A 24 16.34 -5.12 3.80
CA ALA A 24 16.89 -3.99 4.57
C ALA A 24 17.34 -4.38 6.00
N ARG A 25 16.81 -5.48 6.54
CA ARG A 25 17.18 -6.04 7.84
C ARG A 25 17.78 -7.45 7.78
N GLY A 26 18.28 -7.85 6.60
CA GLY A 26 18.97 -9.13 6.40
C GLY A 26 18.05 -10.37 6.35
N VAL A 27 16.74 -10.20 6.19
CA VAL A 27 15.79 -11.32 6.08
C VAL A 27 15.59 -11.68 4.61
N GLN A 28 15.79 -12.95 4.25
CA GLN A 28 15.47 -13.43 2.91
C GLN A 28 13.96 -13.68 2.76
N ALA A 29 13.30 -12.93 1.88
CA ALA A 29 11.88 -13.13 1.57
C ALA A 29 11.67 -13.95 0.29
N GLU A 30 11.14 -15.18 0.41
CA GLU A 30 10.59 -15.96 -0.69
C GLU A 30 9.16 -15.49 -0.98
N CYS A 31 9.01 -14.69 -2.04
CA CYS A 31 7.73 -14.13 -2.43
C CYS A 31 6.97 -15.05 -3.40
N ILE A 32 5.79 -15.51 -3.00
CA ILE A 32 4.80 -16.14 -3.88
C ILE A 32 3.95 -15.03 -4.48
N LYS A 33 4.17 -14.73 -5.77
CA LYS A 33 3.40 -13.68 -6.45
C LYS A 33 1.96 -14.14 -6.69
N LEU A 34 1.00 -13.38 -6.18
CA LEU A 34 -0.43 -13.55 -6.46
C LEU A 34 -0.99 -12.30 -7.13
N ASN A 35 -2.00 -12.46 -7.99
CA ASN A 35 -2.65 -11.32 -8.66
C ASN A 35 -3.91 -10.84 -7.92
N GLY A 36 -4.43 -11.63 -6.99
CA GLY A 36 -5.66 -11.38 -6.23
C GLY A 36 -5.81 -12.39 -5.09
N ALA A 37 -6.81 -12.15 -4.22
CA ALA A 37 -7.17 -13.04 -3.11
C ALA A 37 -5.97 -13.52 -2.27
N VAL A 38 -5.10 -12.58 -1.87
CA VAL A 38 -3.86 -12.89 -1.14
C VAL A 38 -4.19 -13.49 0.24
N GLU A 39 -5.31 -13.08 0.83
CA GLU A 39 -5.88 -13.58 2.08
C GLU A 39 -6.22 -15.07 2.07
N LEU A 40 -6.35 -15.70 0.90
CA LEU A 40 -6.58 -17.14 0.78
C LEU A 40 -5.29 -17.96 0.87
N ALA A 41 -4.12 -17.36 0.62
CA ALA A 41 -2.86 -18.10 0.59
C ALA A 41 -2.56 -18.87 1.88
N PRO A 42 -2.82 -18.31 3.09
CA PRO A 42 -2.68 -19.06 4.33
C PRO A 42 -3.69 -20.20 4.47
N LYS A 43 -4.95 -19.99 4.07
CA LYS A 43 -6.02 -21.01 4.13
C LYS A 43 -5.73 -22.19 3.20
N LEU A 44 -5.07 -21.95 2.08
CA LEU A 44 -4.66 -22.97 1.11
C LEU A 44 -3.29 -23.61 1.43
N GLY A 45 -2.64 -23.22 2.53
CA GLY A 45 -1.36 -23.79 2.96
C GLY A 45 -0.15 -23.37 2.12
N LEU A 46 -0.27 -22.32 1.28
CA LEU A 46 0.83 -21.86 0.43
C LEU A 46 1.95 -21.20 1.25
N CYS A 47 1.58 -20.40 2.25
CA CYS A 47 2.49 -19.71 3.16
C CYS A 47 1.76 -19.27 4.43
N ARG A 48 2.50 -18.86 5.47
CA ARG A 48 1.91 -18.37 6.73
C ARG A 48 1.74 -16.85 6.79
N HIS A 49 2.40 -16.12 5.90
CA HIS A 49 2.48 -14.67 5.94
C HIS A 49 2.01 -14.08 4.62
N ILE A 50 1.38 -12.91 4.69
CA ILE A 50 0.99 -12.14 3.52
C ILE A 50 1.52 -10.72 3.62
N VAL A 51 1.72 -10.09 2.47
CA VAL A 51 1.91 -8.65 2.35
C VAL A 51 0.91 -8.14 1.32
N ASP A 52 -0.06 -7.35 1.77
CA ASP A 52 -1.05 -6.69 0.91
C ASP A 52 -1.39 -5.31 1.46
N LEU A 53 -2.00 -4.46 0.63
CA LEU A 53 -2.54 -3.17 1.05
C LEU A 53 -3.82 -3.39 1.86
N VAL A 54 -3.91 -2.73 3.02
CA VAL A 54 -5.09 -2.74 3.89
C VAL A 54 -5.47 -1.33 4.30
N GLN A 55 -6.74 -1.10 4.63
CA GLN A 55 -7.23 0.21 5.06
C GLN A 55 -7.68 0.19 6.54
N THR A 56 -8.84 -0.40 6.84
CA THR A 56 -9.40 -0.43 8.21
C THR A 56 -9.09 -1.73 8.97
N GLY A 57 -8.32 -2.65 8.37
CA GLY A 57 -8.06 -3.98 8.95
C GLY A 57 -9.26 -4.95 8.92
N ALA A 58 -10.48 -4.50 8.61
CA ALA A 58 -11.68 -5.34 8.62
C ALA A 58 -11.55 -6.62 7.76
N THR A 59 -10.93 -6.50 6.58
CA THR A 59 -10.67 -7.64 5.67
C THR A 59 -9.71 -8.66 6.28
N LEU A 60 -8.73 -8.22 7.09
CA LEU A 60 -7.81 -9.12 7.79
C LEU A 60 -8.57 -9.91 8.86
N THR A 61 -9.33 -9.22 9.71
CA THR A 61 -10.12 -9.85 10.78
C THR A 61 -11.12 -10.85 10.23
N ALA A 62 -11.84 -10.51 9.15
CA ALA A 62 -12.78 -11.41 8.49
C ALA A 62 -12.12 -12.71 7.96
N ASN A 63 -10.80 -12.70 7.76
CA ASN A 63 -10.02 -13.85 7.31
C ASN A 63 -9.18 -14.50 8.41
N GLY A 64 -9.33 -14.07 9.67
CA GLY A 64 -8.54 -14.59 10.79
C GLY A 64 -7.07 -14.18 10.72
N LEU A 65 -6.75 -13.09 10.04
CA LEU A 65 -5.42 -12.54 9.90
C LEU A 65 -5.20 -11.43 10.92
N VAL A 66 -3.95 -11.29 11.36
CA VAL A 66 -3.51 -10.28 12.32
C VAL A 66 -2.38 -9.47 11.67
N GLU A 67 -2.45 -8.15 11.81
CA GLU A 67 -1.36 -7.28 11.39
C GLU A 67 -0.17 -7.41 12.36
N ILE A 68 1.02 -7.66 11.81
CA ILE A 68 2.23 -7.95 12.59
C ILE A 68 3.36 -6.97 12.34
N GLU A 69 3.34 -6.26 11.21
CA GLU A 69 4.37 -5.32 10.79
C GLU A 69 3.79 -4.37 9.74
N HIS A 70 3.99 -3.07 9.94
CA HIS A 70 3.62 -2.05 8.97
C HIS A 70 4.82 -1.75 8.05
N ILE A 71 4.59 -1.75 6.73
CA ILE A 71 5.66 -1.61 5.72
C ILE A 71 5.79 -0.17 5.22
N ALA A 72 4.68 0.45 4.80
CA ALA A 72 4.69 1.78 4.23
C ALA A 72 3.29 2.40 4.18
N GLU A 73 3.22 3.69 4.48
CA GLU A 73 2.05 4.52 4.18
C GLU A 73 1.91 4.73 2.67
N ILE A 74 0.68 4.62 2.17
CA ILE A 74 0.38 4.74 0.74
C ILE A 74 -0.51 5.96 0.50
N THR A 75 -0.19 6.72 -0.54
CA THR A 75 -0.94 7.91 -0.96
C THR A 75 -1.20 7.87 -2.45
N SER A 76 -2.35 8.38 -2.88
CA SER A 76 -2.61 8.61 -4.30
C SER A 76 -1.85 9.85 -4.77
N ARG A 77 -1.23 9.76 -5.95
CA ARG A 77 -0.44 10.85 -6.55
C ARG A 77 -0.89 11.08 -7.99
N LEU A 78 -1.03 12.35 -8.39
CA LEU A 78 -1.19 12.71 -9.79
C LEU A 78 0.18 12.68 -10.47
N ILE A 79 0.37 11.76 -11.42
CA ILE A 79 1.61 11.63 -12.18
C ILE A 79 1.40 12.16 -13.59
N VAL A 80 2.28 13.06 -14.02
CA VAL A 80 2.22 13.71 -15.32
C VAL A 80 3.42 13.31 -16.16
N ASN A 81 3.15 12.88 -17.40
CA ASN A 81 4.16 12.62 -18.41
C ASN A 81 4.91 13.94 -18.77
N ARG A 82 6.26 13.88 -18.80
CA ARG A 82 7.12 15.04 -19.08
C ARG A 82 6.86 15.68 -20.46
N PRO A 83 6.85 14.95 -21.59
CA PRO A 83 6.41 15.49 -22.87
C PRO A 83 5.06 16.23 -22.83
N ALA A 84 4.04 15.66 -22.21
CA ALA A 84 2.71 16.29 -22.13
C ALA A 84 2.76 17.63 -21.38
N LEU A 85 3.57 17.72 -20.33
CA LEU A 85 3.79 18.96 -19.58
C LEU A 85 4.44 20.06 -20.44
N LYS A 86 5.27 19.68 -21.44
CA LYS A 86 5.93 20.62 -22.34
C LYS A 86 5.06 21.02 -23.53
N THR A 87 4.32 20.08 -24.10
CA THR A 87 3.53 20.31 -25.33
C THR A 87 2.15 20.90 -25.05
N ARG A 88 1.60 20.67 -23.85
CA ARG A 88 0.27 21.15 -23.43
C ARG A 88 0.30 21.78 -22.03
N PRO A 89 1.17 22.78 -21.80
CA PRO A 89 1.42 23.31 -20.46
C PRO A 89 0.16 23.92 -19.83
N GLU A 90 -0.67 24.61 -20.61
CA GLU A 90 -1.89 25.23 -20.09
C GLU A 90 -2.94 24.20 -19.68
N GLU A 91 -3.20 23.21 -20.52
CA GLU A 91 -4.20 22.17 -20.24
C GLU A 91 -3.80 21.33 -19.01
N VAL A 92 -2.54 20.87 -18.99
CA VAL A 92 -2.00 20.09 -17.88
C VAL A 92 -1.94 20.95 -16.61
N GLY A 93 -1.54 22.21 -16.72
CA GLY A 93 -1.52 23.17 -15.61
C GLY A 93 -2.90 23.34 -14.97
N ARG A 94 -3.96 23.50 -15.78
CA ARG A 94 -5.34 23.57 -15.27
C ARG A 94 -5.73 22.34 -14.45
N TRP A 95 -5.35 21.14 -14.90
CA TRP A 95 -5.62 19.92 -14.13
C TRP A 95 -4.83 19.88 -12.83
N ILE A 96 -3.55 20.23 -12.86
CA ILE A 96 -2.70 20.29 -11.66
C ILE A 96 -3.32 21.23 -10.62
N GLU A 97 -3.72 22.44 -11.02
CA GLU A 97 -4.32 23.40 -10.07
C GLU A 97 -5.66 22.92 -9.52
N ARG A 98 -6.50 22.27 -10.34
CA ARG A 98 -7.77 21.68 -9.86
C ARG A 98 -7.54 20.59 -8.81
N PHE A 99 -6.60 19.68 -9.06
CA PHE A 99 -6.25 18.64 -8.09
C PHE A 99 -5.66 19.26 -6.81
N ARG A 100 -4.76 20.24 -6.94
CA ARG A 100 -4.15 20.93 -5.79
C ARG A 100 -5.20 21.63 -4.93
N GLY A 101 -6.06 22.44 -5.53
CA GLY A 101 -7.13 23.14 -4.81
C GLY A 101 -8.11 22.20 -4.11
N THR A 102 -8.41 21.04 -4.72
CA THR A 102 -9.30 20.03 -4.11
C THR A 102 -8.61 19.30 -2.95
N VAL A 103 -7.32 18.98 -3.05
CA VAL A 103 -6.58 18.31 -1.97
C VAL A 103 -6.36 19.25 -0.78
N GLU A 104 -6.00 20.51 -1.04
CA GLU A 104 -5.80 21.53 0.01
C GLU A 104 -7.12 21.94 0.69
N GLY A 105 -8.21 22.06 -0.09
CA GLY A 105 -9.55 22.32 0.44
C GLY A 105 -10.17 21.11 1.15
N GLY A 106 -9.93 19.91 0.62
CA GLY A 106 -10.42 18.63 1.16
C GLY A 106 -9.70 18.19 2.43
N GLY A 107 -8.42 18.56 2.61
CA GLY A 107 -7.67 18.28 3.84
C GLY A 107 -8.29 18.90 5.10
N LYS A 108 -8.98 20.05 4.96
CA LYS A 108 -9.74 20.68 6.05
C LYS A 108 -11.08 19.99 6.35
N SER A 109 -11.67 19.32 5.36
CA SER A 109 -12.92 18.58 5.51
C SER A 109 -12.70 17.16 6.07
N ALA A 110 -11.68 16.46 5.58
CA ALA A 110 -11.30 15.13 6.06
C ALA A 110 -10.82 15.14 7.52
N ALA A 111 -10.06 16.17 7.94
CA ALA A 111 -9.67 16.35 9.34
C ALA A 111 -10.88 16.57 10.28
N ARG A 112 -11.98 17.13 9.77
CA ARG A 112 -13.22 17.34 10.54
C ARG A 112 -14.07 16.08 10.64
N ALA A 113 -14.04 15.21 9.63
CA ALA A 113 -14.74 13.93 9.64
C ALA A 113 -14.08 12.91 10.57
N ALA A 114 -12.74 12.88 10.62
CA ALA A 114 -12.00 12.00 11.54
C ALA A 114 -12.20 12.38 13.03
N ALA A 115 -12.42 13.66 13.33
CA ALA A 115 -12.69 14.15 14.70
C ALA A 115 -14.16 14.00 15.14
N ALA A 116 -15.06 13.55 14.25
CA ALA A 116 -16.49 13.34 14.54
C ALA A 116 -16.86 11.84 14.68
N SER A 117 -15.86 10.96 14.64
CA SER A 117 -16.02 9.50 14.72
C SER A 117 -15.25 8.85 15.89
N ASP A 118 -14.70 9.66 16.80
CA ASP A 118 -14.23 9.23 18.13
C ASP A 118 -15.35 9.37 19.17
#